data_AF-A0A439NK46-F1
#
_entry.id   AF-A0A439NK46-F1
#
_cell.length_a   1.000
_cell.length_b   1.000
_cell.length_c   1.000
_cell.angle_alpha   90.00
_cell.angle_beta   90.00
_cell.angle_gamma   90.00
#
_symmetry.space_group_name_H-M   'P 1'
#
loop_
_entity.id
_entity.type
_entity.pdbx_description
1 polymer ?
#
loop_
_entity_poly.entity_id
_entity_poly.type
_entity_poly.pdbx_seq_one_letter_code
_entity_poly.pdbx_strand_id
1 'polypeptide(L)' 'MTLPTDPAANLAALIRCPSVTPIEAGALSMLEKMLKPLGFSVERPVFSDDGTPDIENLYARRSGNGPRL' A
#
# COMPACT_ATOMS: atom_id res chain seq x y z
N MET A 1 11.73 -2.50 -16.08
CA MET A 1 10.85 -3.25 -15.15
C MET A 1 9.45 -3.22 -15.73
N THR A 2 8.73 -4.34 -15.72
CA THR A 2 7.33 -4.41 -16.15
C THR A 2 6.45 -3.71 -15.12
N LEU A 3 5.47 -2.92 -15.57
CA LEU A 3 4.50 -2.29 -14.67
C LEU A 3 3.60 -3.37 -14.01
N PRO A 4 3.14 -3.16 -12.77
CA PRO A 4 2.29 -4.12 -12.04
C PRO A 4 0.84 -4.04 -12.54
N THR A 5 0.61 -4.36 -13.81
CA THR A 5 -0.71 -4.26 -14.46
C THR A 5 -1.43 -5.59 -14.55
N ASP A 6 -0.80 -6.70 -14.13
CA ASP A 6 -1.45 -8.01 -14.03
C ASP A 6 -2.09 -8.18 -12.63
N PRO A 7 -3.43 -8.18 -12.54
CA PRO A 7 -4.10 -8.29 -11.24
C PRO A 7 -3.88 -9.63 -10.55
N ALA A 8 -3.72 -10.74 -11.30
CA ALA A 8 -3.50 -12.06 -10.71
C ALA A 8 -2.08 -12.15 -10.11
N ALA A 9 -1.08 -11.63 -10.80
CA ALA A 9 0.28 -11.55 -10.28
C ALA A 9 0.37 -10.62 -9.05
N ASN A 10 -0.30 -9.47 -9.08
CA ASN A 10 -0.36 -8.54 -7.95
C ASN A 10 -1.02 -9.18 -6.72
N LEU A 11 -2.17 -9.84 -6.92
CA LEU A 11 -2.87 -10.56 -5.86
C LEU A 11 -1.99 -11.67 -5.24
N ALA A 12 -1.33 -12.47 -6.08
CA ALA A 12 -0.44 -13.53 -5.60
C ALA A 12 0.76 -12.98 -4.82
N ALA A 13 1.26 -11.79 -5.15
CA ALA A 13 2.31 -11.13 -4.38
C ALA A 13 1.80 -10.66 -3.01
N LEU A 14 0.59 -10.08 -2.95
CA LEU A 14 -0.03 -9.61 -1.70
C LEU A 14 -0.44 -10.76 -0.76
N ILE A 15 -0.99 -11.86 -1.27
CA ILE A 15 -1.36 -13.04 -0.46
C ILE A 15 -0.15 -13.65 0.25
N ARG A 16 1.06 -13.53 -0.32
CA ARG A 16 2.29 -14.03 0.29
C ARG A 16 2.78 -13.16 1.46
N CYS A 17 2.23 -11.98 1.67
CA CYS A 17 2.50 -11.14 2.83
C CYS A 17 1.63 -11.62 4.01
N PRO A 18 2.20 -12.19 5.10
CA PRO A 18 1.44 -12.73 6.22
C PRO A 18 0.92 -11.62 7.15
N SER A 19 0.12 -10.72 6.59
CA SER A 19 -0.32 -9.43 7.14
C SER A 19 -1.50 -9.56 8.10
N VAL A 20 -1.31 -10.33 9.17
CA VAL A 20 -2.31 -10.46 10.24
C VAL A 20 -2.24 -9.23 11.14
N THR A 21 -3.34 -8.49 11.28
CA THR A 21 -3.45 -7.29 12.11
C THR A 21 -2.94 -7.54 13.54
N PRO A 22 -2.11 -6.66 14.12
CA PRO A 22 -1.67 -5.34 13.61
C PRO A 22 -0.41 -5.36 12.72
N ILE A 23 0.13 -6.54 12.41
CA ILE A 23 1.43 -6.69 11.75
C ILE A 23 1.27 -6.46 10.24
N GLU A 24 1.97 -5.46 9.69
CA GLU A 24 1.93 -5.12 8.25
C GLU A 24 2.50 -6.23 7.34
N ALA A 25 3.54 -6.92 7.82
CA ALA A 25 4.16 -8.10 7.19
C ALA A 25 4.45 -7.98 5.67
N GLY A 26 4.85 -6.80 5.21
CA GLY A 26 5.27 -6.48 3.86
C GLY A 26 4.17 -6.09 2.88
N ALA A 27 2.89 -6.07 3.28
CA ALA A 27 1.78 -5.75 2.39
C ALA A 27 1.81 -4.30 1.89
N LEU A 28 1.99 -3.32 2.78
CA LEU A 28 2.08 -1.90 2.42
C LEU A 28 3.37 -1.60 1.66
N SER A 29 4.47 -2.25 2.04
CA SER A 29 5.74 -2.17 1.31
C SER A 29 5.63 -2.73 -0.11
N MET A 30 4.84 -3.80 -0.32
CA MET A 30 4.56 -4.35 -1.64
C MET A 30 3.70 -3.38 -2.47
N LEU A 31 2.64 -2.83 -1.88
CA LEU A 31 1.80 -1.81 -2.52
C LEU A 31 2.62 -0.57 -2.94
N GLU A 32 3.48 -0.06 -2.07
CA GLU A 32 4.35 1.09 -2.39
C GLU A 32 5.26 0.80 -3.60
N LYS A 33 5.86 -0.39 -3.66
CA LYS A 33 6.68 -0.82 -4.81
C LYS A 33 5.86 -0.91 -6.10
N MET A 34 4.59 -1.30 -6.01
CA MET A 34 3.69 -1.37 -7.17
C MET A 34 3.24 0.03 -7.62
N LEU A 35 2.95 0.93 -6.69
CA LEU A 35 2.34 2.23 -6.98
C LEU A 35 3.36 3.27 -7.44
N LYS A 36 4.59 3.27 -6.92
CA LYS A 36 5.64 4.24 -7.30
C LYS A 36 5.92 4.27 -8.82
N PRO A 37 6.13 3.13 -9.51
CA PRO A 37 6.33 3.11 -10.96
C PRO A 37 5.14 3.63 -11.78
N LEU A 38 3.93 3.65 -11.20
CA LEU A 38 2.71 4.17 -11.82
C LEU A 38 2.54 5.68 -11.62
N GLY A 39 3.52 6.35 -10.99
CA GLY A 39 3.54 7.80 -10.78
C GLY A 39 2.80 8.28 -9.53
N PHE A 40 2.54 7.40 -8.56
CA PHE A 40 1.95 7.81 -7.28
C PHE A 40 3.03 8.34 -6.32
N SER A 41 2.73 9.44 -5.64
CA SER A 41 3.36 9.78 -4.37
C SER A 41 2.75 8.91 -3.27
N VAL A 42 3.58 8.36 -2.39
CA VAL A 42 3.14 7.47 -1.30
C VAL A 42 3.61 8.04 0.03
N GLU A 43 2.70 8.11 0.98
CA GLU A 43 2.93 8.47 2.38
C GLU A 43 2.55 7.28 3.26
N ARG A 44 3.33 7.03 4.33
CA ARG A 44 3.09 5.92 5.27
C ARG A 44 2.97 6.42 6.72
N PRO A 45 1.85 7.07 7.08
CA PRO A 45 1.65 7.50 8.45
C PRO A 45 1.36 6.31 9.37
N VAL A 46 1.83 6.40 10.61
CA VAL A 46 1.41 5.50 11.69
C VAL A 46 0.36 6.22 12.51
N PHE A 47 -0.77 5.56 12.74
CA PHE A 47 -1.84 6.07 13.59
C PHE A 47 -1.86 5.31 14.91
N SER A 48 -2.04 6.05 16.00
CA SER A 48 -2.06 5.54 17.38
C SER A 48 -3.33 6.02 18.06
N ASP A 49 -4.00 5.14 18.80
CA ASP A 49 -5.16 5.48 19.62
C ASP A 49 -5.18 4.64 20.90
N ASP A 50 -5.76 5.18 21.97
CA ASP A 50 -5.75 4.54 23.28
C ASP A 50 -6.47 3.18 23.25
N GLY A 51 -5.87 2.19 23.92
CA GLY A 51 -6.38 0.82 23.92
C GLY A 51 -6.24 0.06 22.58
N THR A 52 -5.54 0.61 21.58
CA THR A 52 -5.28 -0.05 20.29
C THR A 52 -3.79 -0.10 19.96
N PRO A 53 -3.30 -1.13 19.23
CA PRO A 53 -1.93 -1.12 18.71
C PRO A 53 -1.75 -0.01 17.66
N ASP A 54 -0.52 0.50 17.55
CA ASP A 54 -0.13 1.38 16.44
C ASP A 54 -0.35 0.69 15.08
N ILE A 55 -1.00 1.39 14.15
CA ILE A 55 -1.31 0.88 12.82
C ILE A 55 -0.58 1.69 11.76
N GLU A 56 0.26 1.01 10.97
CA GLU A 56 0.83 1.61 9.77
C GLU A 56 -0.25 1.68 8.67
N ASN A 57 -0.36 2.86 8.05
CA ASN A 57 -1.30 3.13 6.97
C ASN A 57 -0.54 3.49 5.69
N LEU A 58 -1.23 3.48 4.56
CA LEU A 58 -0.68 3.92 3.27
C LEU A 58 -1.65 4.86 2.58
N TYR A 59 -1.18 6.08 2.29
CA TYR A 59 -1.87 7.03 1.43
C TYR A 59 -1.09 7.17 0.12
N ALA A 60 -1.73 6.83 -0.99
CA ALA A 60 -1.14 6.98 -2.32
C ALA A 60 -1.96 7.94 -3.16
N ARG A 61 -1.29 8.91 -3.79
CA ARG A 61 -1.93 9.90 -4.63
C ARG A 61 -1.16 10.06 -5.94
N ARG A 62 -1.88 10.11 -7.06
CA ARG A 62 -1.32 10.59 -8.32
C ARG A 62 -1.56 12.10 -8.46
N SER A 63 -0.58 12.84 -8.94
CA SER A 63 -0.74 14.27 -9.19
C SER A 63 -1.85 14.54 -10.22
N GLY A 64 -2.54 15.67 -10.09
CA GLY A 64 -3.64 16.07 -10.97
C GLY A 64 -4.81 16.74 -10.25
N ASN A 65 -5.61 17.45 -11.05
CA ASN A 65 -6.84 18.15 -10.62
C ASN A 65 -8.12 17.39 -11.03
N GLY A 66 -7.99 16.11 -11.41
CA GLY A 66 -9.13 15.25 -11.71
C GLY A 66 -9.93 14.88 -10.46
N PRO A 67 -11.14 14.32 -10.64
CA PRO A 67 -11.94 13.82 -9.52
C PRO A 67 -11.16 12.77 -8.72
N ARG A 68 -11.31 12.85 -7.39
CA ARG A 68 -10.80 11.83 -6.46
C ARG A 68 -11.86 10.72 -6.41
N LEU A 69 -11.60 9.62 -7.10
CA LEU A 69 -12.47 8.44 -7.16
C LEU A 69 -12.23 7.53 -5.96
#